data_AF-A0A9N9PSQ7-F1
#
_entry.id   AF-A0A9N9PSQ7-F1
#
_cell.length_a   1.000
_cell.length_b   1.000
_cell.length_c   1.000
_cell.angle_alpha   90.00
_cell.angle_beta   90.00
_cell.angle_gamma   90.00
#
_symmetry.space_group_name_H-M   'P 1'
#
loop_
_entity.id
_entity.type
_entity.pdbx_description
1 polymer ?
#
loop_
_entity_poly.entity_id
_entity_poly.type
_entity_poly.pdbx_seq_one_letter_code
_entity_poly.pdbx_strand_id
1 'polypeptide(L)'
;MAFNSQPGPSSQGMQGVSYPNYGSPSTMQHRATNPHFRHFEWYEEFKSCRRYFLDVAQHSDPVQSLAAFLNIQLPFQKQPNPVMSSNSPSPRAAGPEMGGHMGQPRFGGSQNTGQAQACSLIPYIRRLIVTGYDSPLILHGFFGDDWVAGVGSLHEIERRNYLFAAKSTSWMKVKQAYDMSPQETVPFLKPLVDVSEVEIQAAESSWSEWLAMQDWMLGPRAPETMNHSPHVKREPDE
;
A
#
# COMPACT_ATOMS: atom_id res chain seq x y z
N MET A 1 -5.50 -75.10 -2.08
CA MET A 1 -4.76 -74.95 -0.81
C MET A 1 -5.12 -73.59 -0.24
N ALA A 2 -5.70 -73.58 0.96
CA ALA A 2 -6.00 -72.38 1.74
C ALA A 2 -4.78 -72.02 2.60
N PHE A 3 -4.61 -70.75 2.98
CA PHE A 3 -4.79 -70.26 4.35
C PHE A 3 -4.33 -68.79 4.48
N ASN A 4 -5.19 -67.98 5.09
CA ASN A 4 -4.89 -66.68 5.69
C ASN A 4 -4.60 -66.92 7.19
N SER A 5 -3.64 -66.22 7.80
CA SER A 5 -3.50 -66.03 9.27
C SER A 5 -2.39 -65.03 9.64
N GLN A 6 -2.73 -63.92 10.32
CA GLN A 6 -1.84 -63.12 11.18
C GLN A 6 -1.67 -63.79 12.57
N PRO A 7 -0.59 -63.53 13.36
CA PRO A 7 -0.60 -62.46 14.39
C PRO A 7 0.79 -61.79 14.69
N GLY A 8 0.80 -60.67 15.41
CA GLY A 8 2.01 -59.98 15.95
C GLY A 8 2.63 -60.65 17.20
N PRO A 9 3.74 -60.13 17.77
CA PRO A 9 3.61 -59.19 18.90
C PRO A 9 4.71 -58.09 19.07
N SER A 10 4.37 -57.12 19.93
CA SER A 10 5.09 -56.13 20.79
C SER A 10 6.56 -56.44 21.17
N SER A 11 7.48 -55.56 21.62
CA SER A 11 7.49 -54.23 22.27
C SER A 11 8.96 -53.83 22.60
N GLN A 12 9.17 -52.59 23.07
CA GLN A 12 10.37 -52.00 23.73
C GLN A 12 11.42 -51.41 22.76
N GLY A 13 11.86 -50.15 22.85
CA GLY A 13 11.80 -49.17 23.93
C GLY A 13 13.22 -48.74 24.28
N MET A 14 13.67 -47.58 23.80
CA MET A 14 14.76 -46.80 24.41
C MET A 14 14.49 -45.30 24.20
N GLN A 15 13.87 -44.72 25.23
CA GLN A 15 14.18 -43.39 25.75
C GLN A 15 15.70 -43.33 26.02
N GLY A 16 16.43 -42.23 26.04
CA GLY A 16 16.16 -40.82 25.90
C GLY A 16 17.51 -40.13 26.16
N VAL A 17 17.79 -39.01 25.50
CA VAL A 17 18.88 -38.13 25.90
C VAL A 17 18.29 -36.75 26.06
N SER A 18 18.22 -36.29 27.31
CA SER A 18 17.75 -34.98 27.71
C SER A 18 18.89 -33.96 27.73
N TYR A 19 18.45 -32.70 27.73
CA TYR A 19 19.07 -31.43 28.21
C TYR A 19 19.44 -30.41 27.12
N PRO A 20 19.28 -29.09 27.36
CA PRO A 20 18.44 -28.40 28.35
C PRO A 20 17.42 -27.42 27.75
N ASN A 21 16.34 -27.26 28.53
CA ASN A 21 15.35 -26.18 28.47
C ASN A 21 16.03 -24.80 28.53
N TYR A 22 16.01 -24.06 27.43
CA TYR A 22 16.20 -22.61 27.42
C TYR A 22 14.87 -21.98 27.07
N GLY A 23 14.37 -21.20 28.02
CA GLY A 23 12.99 -20.74 28.07
C GLY A 23 12.56 -19.90 26.88
N SER A 24 11.27 -20.02 26.59
CA SER A 24 10.46 -18.86 26.20
C SER A 24 10.70 -17.75 27.22
N PRO A 25 10.81 -16.51 26.72
CA PRO A 25 9.60 -15.69 26.87
C PRO A 25 9.22 -14.95 25.59
N SER A 26 7.92 -14.70 25.51
CA SER A 26 7.30 -13.63 24.75
C SER A 26 7.01 -13.91 23.27
N THR A 27 5.99 -14.73 23.09
CA THR A 27 4.72 -14.35 22.44
C THR A 27 4.48 -12.82 22.47
N MET A 28 5.15 -12.07 21.60
CA MET A 28 4.95 -10.63 21.37
C MET A 28 5.00 -10.31 19.87
N GLN A 29 4.39 -11.17 19.05
CA GLN A 29 3.78 -10.73 17.79
C GLN A 29 2.27 -10.88 17.90
N HIS A 30 1.75 -10.34 19.00
CA HIS A 30 0.37 -9.90 19.06
C HIS A 30 0.20 -8.82 17.98
N ARG A 31 -0.57 -9.15 16.94
CA ARG A 31 -1.55 -8.26 16.33
C ARG A 31 -1.13 -6.80 16.26
N ALA A 32 -0.41 -6.41 15.22
CA ALA A 32 -0.32 -5.00 14.84
C ALA A 32 -1.46 -4.61 13.89
N THR A 33 -2.71 -4.81 14.31
CA THR A 33 -3.69 -3.73 14.11
C THR A 33 -3.20 -2.60 15.01
N ASN A 34 -2.30 -1.77 14.49
CA ASN A 34 -1.39 -0.95 15.28
C ASN A 34 -2.18 0.01 16.21
N PRO A 35 -2.13 -0.13 17.55
CA PRO A 35 -2.98 0.63 18.47
C PRO A 35 -2.66 2.12 18.56
N HIS A 36 -1.53 2.54 18.00
CA HIS A 36 -1.23 3.92 17.68
C HIS A 36 -0.39 3.86 16.41
N PHE A 37 -1.02 3.87 15.22
CA PHE A 37 -0.34 4.44 14.07
C PHE A 37 0.13 5.81 14.54
N ARG A 38 1.43 5.97 14.83
CA ARG A 38 2.00 7.22 15.32
C ARG A 38 1.97 8.18 14.13
N HIS A 39 0.77 8.69 13.89
CA HIS A 39 0.36 9.37 12.66
C HIS A 39 1.31 10.53 12.34
N PHE A 40 1.82 11.19 13.39
CA PHE A 40 2.80 12.26 13.30
C PHE A 40 4.19 11.76 12.86
N GLU A 41 4.70 10.66 13.43
CA GLU A 41 6.00 10.10 13.04
C GLU A 41 5.97 9.58 11.60
N TRP A 42 4.92 8.85 11.21
CA TRP A 42 4.74 8.39 9.83
C TRP A 42 4.69 9.56 8.83
N TYR A 43 4.01 10.66 9.18
CA TYR A 43 3.86 11.78 8.27
C TYR A 43 5.17 12.54 8.03
N GLU A 44 6.08 12.60 9.01
CA GLU A 44 7.42 13.16 8.81
C GLU A 44 8.20 12.34 7.78
N GLU A 45 8.19 11.02 7.88
CA GLU A 45 8.84 10.11 6.94
C GLU A 45 8.20 10.17 5.55
N PHE A 46 6.87 10.24 5.49
CA PHE A 46 6.15 10.45 4.24
C PHE A 46 6.52 11.78 3.58
N LYS A 47 6.67 12.87 4.35
CA LYS A 47 7.17 14.14 3.83
C LYS A 47 8.60 14.03 3.33
N SER A 48 9.45 13.25 3.99
CA SER A 48 10.82 12.97 3.55
C SER A 48 10.83 12.29 2.18
N CYS A 49 10.05 11.21 2.04
CA CYS A 49 9.86 10.51 0.77
C CYS A 49 9.37 11.44 -0.35
N ARG A 50 8.40 12.32 -0.04
CA ARG A 50 7.87 13.28 -1.02
C ARG A 50 8.92 14.32 -1.43
N ARG A 51 9.71 14.84 -0.48
CA ARG A 51 10.81 15.78 -0.78
C ARG A 51 11.84 15.10 -1.67
N TYR A 52 12.30 13.90 -1.30
CA TYR A 52 13.23 13.13 -2.12
C TYR A 52 12.70 12.88 -3.53
N PHE A 53 11.44 12.46 -3.67
CA PHE A 53 10.84 12.21 -4.97
C PHE A 53 10.83 13.46 -5.87
N LEU A 54 10.48 14.62 -5.30
CA LEU A 54 10.38 15.88 -6.03
C LEU A 54 11.74 16.53 -6.31
N ASP A 55 12.69 16.45 -5.38
CA ASP A 55 13.94 17.18 -5.50
C ASP A 55 15.05 16.35 -6.14
N VAL A 56 14.95 15.01 -6.07
CA VAL A 56 16.00 14.08 -6.52
C VAL A 56 15.45 13.07 -7.53
N ALA A 57 14.50 12.23 -7.12
CA ALA A 57 14.15 11.03 -7.89
C ALA A 57 13.59 11.37 -9.27
N GLN A 58 12.63 12.30 -9.37
CA GLN A 58 12.02 12.67 -10.65
C GLN A 58 13.02 13.23 -11.68
N HIS A 59 14.19 13.71 -11.23
CA HIS A 59 15.23 14.26 -12.10
C HIS A 59 16.29 13.22 -12.50
N SER A 60 16.22 12.01 -11.96
CA SER A 60 17.18 10.95 -12.25
C SER A 60 16.83 10.14 -13.50
N ASP A 61 17.83 9.78 -14.30
CA ASP A 61 17.65 8.98 -15.52
C ASP A 61 16.92 7.63 -15.27
N PRO A 62 17.22 6.86 -14.20
CA PRO A 62 16.51 5.60 -13.95
C PRO A 62 15.02 5.81 -13.69
N VAL A 63 14.63 6.85 -12.98
CA VAL A 63 13.21 7.15 -12.68
C VAL A 63 12.50 7.69 -13.92
N GLN A 64 13.14 8.57 -14.70
CA GLN A 64 12.57 9.09 -15.94
C GLN A 64 12.35 8.00 -16.99
N SER A 65 13.34 7.14 -17.18
CA SER A 65 13.24 6.01 -18.11
C SER A 65 12.15 5.04 -17.70
N LEU A 66 12.07 4.70 -16.40
CA LEU A 66 11.00 3.83 -15.90
C LEU A 66 9.62 4.49 -16.00
N ALA A 67 9.48 5.77 -15.65
CA ALA A 67 8.21 6.49 -15.75
C ALA A 67 7.69 6.55 -17.19
N ALA A 68 8.57 6.81 -18.16
CA ALA A 68 8.25 6.77 -19.58
C ALA A 68 7.81 5.36 -20.02
N PHE A 69 8.54 4.32 -19.61
CA PHE A 69 8.20 2.92 -19.92
C PHE A 69 6.86 2.50 -19.31
N LEU A 70 6.56 2.95 -18.10
CA LEU A 70 5.33 2.65 -17.38
C LEU A 70 4.15 3.57 -17.78
N ASN A 71 4.34 4.47 -18.75
CA ASN A 71 3.36 5.45 -19.20
C ASN A 71 2.73 6.28 -18.06
N ILE A 72 3.58 6.90 -17.25
CA ILE A 72 3.20 7.82 -16.19
C ILE A 72 4.06 9.07 -16.23
N GLN A 73 3.45 10.25 -16.12
CA GLN A 73 4.15 11.52 -16.10
C GLN A 73 4.68 11.81 -14.70
N LEU A 74 5.95 12.18 -14.63
CA LEU A 74 6.56 12.73 -13.44
C LEU A 74 6.04 14.14 -13.15
N PRO A 75 6.09 14.62 -11.90
CA PRO A 75 5.48 15.89 -11.52
C PRO A 75 5.97 17.10 -12.34
N PHE A 76 7.26 17.15 -12.70
CA PHE A 76 7.83 18.21 -13.52
C PHE A 76 7.37 18.18 -15.00
N GLN A 77 6.81 17.05 -15.45
CA GLN A 77 6.33 16.86 -16.83
C GLN A 77 4.85 17.25 -16.97
N LYS A 78 4.11 17.39 -15.86
CA LYS A 78 2.67 17.65 -15.89
C LYS A 78 2.37 19.07 -16.34
N GLN A 79 1.53 19.20 -17.37
CA GLN A 79 1.03 20.47 -17.88
C GLN A 79 -0.42 20.71 -17.42
N PRO A 80 -0.83 21.95 -17.14
CA PRO A 80 -0.06 23.20 -17.27
C PRO A 80 0.77 23.58 -16.02
N ASN A 81 0.70 22.78 -14.95
CA ASN A 81 1.30 23.12 -13.64
C ASN A 81 2.41 22.12 -13.25
N PRO A 82 3.61 22.22 -13.83
CA PRO A 82 4.72 21.32 -13.49
C PRO A 82 5.25 21.61 -12.09
N VAL A 83 5.56 20.56 -11.32
CA VAL A 83 6.16 20.68 -9.98
C VAL A 83 7.64 20.37 -10.06
N MET A 84 8.47 21.42 -10.09
CA MET A 84 9.93 21.30 -10.25
C MET A 84 10.65 20.85 -8.98
N SER A 85 10.12 21.22 -7.81
CA SER A 85 10.74 20.97 -6.51
C SER A 85 9.70 20.98 -5.39
N SER A 86 10.07 20.45 -4.23
CA SER A 86 9.25 20.49 -3.01
C SER A 86 9.05 21.92 -2.46
N ASN A 87 9.96 22.84 -2.80
CA ASN A 87 9.93 24.24 -2.38
C ASN A 87 9.25 25.18 -3.39
N SER A 88 8.65 24.65 -4.46
CA SER A 88 8.03 25.47 -5.49
C SER A 88 6.95 26.36 -4.88
N PRO A 89 7.04 27.70 -5.03
CA PRO A 89 6.11 28.62 -4.39
C PRO A 89 4.71 28.36 -4.92
N SER A 90 3.77 28.14 -4.00
CA SER A 90 2.35 28.15 -4.32
C SER A 90 2.03 29.49 -5.00
N PRO A 91 1.27 29.53 -6.12
CA PRO A 91 0.94 30.77 -6.83
C PRO A 91 0.23 31.85 -5.99
N ARG A 92 -0.03 31.59 -4.70
CA ARG A 92 -0.73 32.47 -3.76
C ARG A 92 0.13 33.55 -3.08
N ALA A 93 1.44 33.61 -3.33
CA ALA A 93 2.33 34.55 -2.63
C ALA A 93 2.72 35.81 -3.46
N ALA A 94 2.14 36.02 -4.64
CA ALA A 94 2.21 37.34 -5.30
C ALA A 94 1.05 38.19 -4.75
N GLY A 95 1.35 39.00 -3.72
CA GLY A 95 0.42 40.04 -3.26
C GLY A 95 0.09 41.03 -4.39
N PRO A 96 -1.01 41.79 -4.28
CA PRO A 96 -1.37 42.78 -5.29
C PRO A 96 -0.42 43.99 -5.19
N GLU A 97 0.72 43.93 -5.88
CA GLU A 97 1.49 45.15 -6.12
C GLU A 97 0.85 45.96 -7.25
N MET A 98 0.55 47.19 -6.88
CA MET A 98 -0.09 48.24 -7.64
C MET A 98 0.78 48.63 -8.84
N GLY A 99 0.30 48.33 -10.05
CA GLY A 99 0.93 48.77 -11.30
C GLY A 99 -0.08 48.67 -12.43
N GLY A 100 -0.88 49.72 -12.62
CA GLY A 100 -1.88 49.77 -13.68
C GLY A 100 -1.24 49.80 -15.07
N HIS A 101 -1.90 49.18 -16.06
CA HIS A 101 -2.12 49.68 -17.42
C HIS A 101 -3.15 48.77 -18.13
N MET A 102 -4.00 49.39 -18.95
CA MET A 102 -5.27 48.93 -19.55
C MET A 102 -5.37 47.50 -20.14
N GLY A 103 -6.49 46.82 -19.80
CA GLY A 103 -7.52 46.40 -20.77
C GLY A 103 -7.42 45.04 -21.48
N GLN A 104 -8.18 44.04 -21.00
CA GLN A 104 -8.90 43.08 -21.86
C GLN A 104 -9.99 42.30 -21.09
N PRO A 105 -11.23 42.17 -21.59
CA PRO A 105 -12.22 41.31 -20.97
C PRO A 105 -12.11 39.90 -21.56
N ARG A 106 -11.76 38.90 -20.73
CA ARG A 106 -11.98 37.48 -21.08
C ARG A 106 -13.10 36.93 -20.20
N PHE A 107 -14.25 36.75 -20.83
CA PHE A 107 -15.30 35.84 -20.36
C PHE A 107 -14.79 34.40 -20.51
N GLY A 108 -14.96 33.58 -19.47
CA GLY A 108 -14.96 32.12 -19.59
C GLY A 108 -13.97 31.38 -18.68
N GLY A 109 -14.52 30.64 -17.72
CA GLY A 109 -13.87 29.53 -17.04
C GLY A 109 -13.39 29.85 -15.63
N SER A 110 -14.18 29.43 -14.63
CA SER A 110 -13.67 29.17 -13.29
C SER A 110 -12.57 28.11 -13.40
N GLN A 111 -11.33 28.57 -13.52
CA GLN A 111 -10.16 27.71 -13.45
C GLN A 111 -9.69 27.73 -11.99
N ASN A 112 -9.79 26.57 -11.35
CA ASN A 112 -9.13 26.26 -10.08
C ASN A 112 -7.63 26.57 -10.18
N THR A 113 -7.23 27.81 -9.89
CA THR A 113 -5.84 28.24 -9.93
C THR A 113 -5.20 28.10 -8.56
N GLY A 114 -4.23 27.19 -8.48
CA GLY A 114 -3.01 27.42 -7.70
C GLY A 114 -3.10 27.19 -6.19
N GLN A 115 -3.57 26.02 -5.75
CA GLN A 115 -2.83 25.38 -4.66
C GLN A 115 -1.60 24.78 -5.31
N ALA A 116 -0.37 25.07 -4.84
CA ALA A 116 0.76 24.17 -5.08
C ALA A 116 0.23 22.75 -4.84
N GLN A 117 0.02 21.98 -5.91
CA GLN A 117 -0.64 20.71 -5.79
C GLN A 117 0.23 19.89 -4.85
N ALA A 118 -0.31 19.50 -3.70
CA ALA A 118 0.34 18.51 -2.87
C ALA A 118 0.55 17.29 -3.77
N CYS A 119 1.78 17.11 -4.26
CA CYS A 119 2.07 16.06 -5.22
C CYS A 119 1.85 14.73 -4.50
N SER A 120 0.85 13.98 -4.95
CA SER A 120 0.54 12.68 -4.37
C SER A 120 1.53 11.65 -4.90
N LEU A 121 2.08 10.83 -3.98
CA LEU A 121 2.93 9.69 -4.33
C LEU A 121 2.11 8.45 -4.74
N ILE A 122 0.82 8.42 -4.41
CA ILE A 122 -0.07 7.27 -4.64
C ILE A 122 -0.12 6.83 -6.11
N PRO A 123 -0.21 7.74 -7.11
CA PRO A 123 -0.19 7.32 -8.51
C PRO A 123 1.06 6.48 -8.85
N TYR A 124 2.23 6.92 -8.42
CA TYR A 124 3.49 6.22 -8.69
C TYR A 124 3.54 4.86 -7.98
N ILE A 125 3.13 4.80 -6.71
CA ILE A 125 3.02 3.54 -5.94
C ILE A 125 2.10 2.56 -6.68
N ARG A 126 0.89 3.00 -7.06
CA ARG A 126 -0.08 2.20 -7.82
C ARG A 126 0.51 1.68 -9.11
N ARG A 127 1.17 2.54 -9.89
CA ARG A 127 1.74 2.17 -11.19
C ARG A 127 2.86 1.14 -11.03
N LEU A 128 3.75 1.32 -10.07
CA LEU A 128 4.83 0.36 -9.78
C LEU A 128 4.25 -1.00 -9.39
N ILE A 129 3.26 -1.04 -8.50
CA ILE A 129 2.64 -2.30 -8.03
C ILE A 129 1.99 -3.06 -9.18
N VAL A 130 1.09 -2.43 -9.95
CA VAL A 130 0.31 -3.16 -10.97
C VAL A 130 1.11 -3.58 -12.19
N THR A 131 2.28 -2.97 -12.39
CA THR A 131 3.23 -3.35 -13.43
C THR A 131 4.35 -4.27 -12.90
N GLY A 132 4.36 -4.53 -11.59
CA GLY A 132 5.32 -5.39 -10.89
C GLY A 132 6.74 -4.84 -10.83
N TYR A 133 6.87 -3.53 -10.71
CA TYR A 133 8.12 -2.77 -10.50
C TYR A 133 8.22 -2.19 -9.07
N ASP A 134 7.59 -2.84 -8.09
CA ASP A 134 7.54 -2.40 -6.69
C ASP A 134 8.57 -3.11 -5.79
N SER A 135 9.71 -3.53 -6.35
CA SER A 135 10.81 -4.13 -5.56
C SER A 135 11.44 -3.10 -4.60
N PRO A 136 12.05 -3.55 -3.48
CA PRO A 136 12.71 -2.65 -2.53
C PRO A 136 13.72 -1.68 -3.16
N LEU A 137 14.46 -2.13 -4.18
CA LEU A 137 15.43 -1.31 -4.90
C LEU A 137 14.75 -0.18 -5.70
N ILE A 138 13.64 -0.48 -6.38
CA ILE A 138 12.91 0.53 -7.16
C ILE A 138 12.19 1.50 -6.23
N LEU A 139 11.60 1.02 -5.13
CA LEU A 139 10.95 1.86 -4.12
C LEU A 139 11.96 2.81 -3.47
N HIS A 140 13.15 2.32 -3.13
CA HIS A 140 14.26 3.15 -2.67
C HIS A 140 14.67 4.20 -3.73
N GLY A 141 14.81 3.80 -4.99
CA GLY A 141 15.13 4.72 -6.09
C GLY A 141 14.11 5.84 -6.27
N PHE A 142 12.81 5.57 -6.05
CA PHE A 142 11.74 6.56 -6.14
C PHE A 142 11.60 7.42 -4.89
N PHE A 143 11.74 6.84 -3.69
CA PHE A 143 11.28 7.45 -2.44
C PHE A 143 12.37 7.68 -1.40
N GLY A 144 13.61 7.25 -1.66
CA GLY A 144 14.77 7.48 -0.80
C GLY A 144 14.88 6.48 0.34
N ASP A 145 15.78 6.75 1.28
CA ASP A 145 16.10 5.84 2.39
C ASP A 145 14.91 5.60 3.34
N ASP A 146 14.07 6.63 3.52
CA ASP A 146 12.93 6.60 4.45
C ASP A 146 11.70 5.87 3.89
N TRP A 147 11.77 5.28 2.69
CA TRP A 147 10.61 4.74 1.98
C TRP A 147 9.83 3.71 2.80
N VAL A 148 10.52 2.86 3.57
CA VAL A 148 9.89 1.82 4.39
C VAL A 148 8.97 2.45 5.43
N ALA A 149 9.47 3.48 6.14
CA ALA A 149 8.70 4.16 7.17
C ALA A 149 7.67 5.14 6.60
N GLY A 150 7.97 5.79 5.46
CA GLY A 150 7.12 6.82 4.87
C GLY A 150 6.04 6.29 3.93
N VAL A 151 6.37 5.40 2.99
CA VAL A 151 5.41 4.87 1.99
C VAL A 151 5.14 3.38 2.12
N GLY A 152 5.88 2.64 2.96
CA GLY A 152 5.73 1.19 3.10
C GLY A 152 4.30 0.75 3.39
N SER A 153 3.62 1.40 4.33
CA SER A 153 2.21 1.09 4.64
C SER A 153 1.26 1.34 3.46
N LEU A 154 1.51 2.39 2.66
CA LEU A 154 0.73 2.69 1.45
C LEU A 154 0.98 1.64 0.37
N HIS A 155 2.22 1.19 0.22
CA HIS A 155 2.64 0.13 -0.69
C HIS A 155 1.94 -1.20 -0.32
N GLU A 156 1.98 -1.60 0.94
CA GLU A 156 1.31 -2.82 1.44
C GLU A 156 -0.21 -2.78 1.28
N ILE A 157 -0.84 -1.64 1.55
CA ILE A 157 -2.29 -1.46 1.34
C ILE A 157 -2.63 -1.60 -0.14
N GLU A 158 -1.86 -0.97 -1.01
CA GLU A 158 -2.14 -0.99 -2.45
C GLU A 158 -1.87 -2.35 -3.08
N ARG A 159 -0.87 -3.12 -2.60
CA ARG A 159 -0.67 -4.53 -3.01
C ARG A 159 -1.89 -5.40 -2.67
N ARG A 160 -2.45 -5.25 -1.46
CA ARG A 160 -3.70 -5.94 -1.07
C ARG A 160 -4.89 -5.51 -1.92
N ASN A 161 -5.01 -4.21 -2.22
CA ASN A 161 -6.06 -3.71 -3.11
C ASN A 161 -5.93 -4.30 -4.52
N TYR A 162 -4.71 -4.46 -5.03
CA TYR A 162 -4.48 -5.06 -6.34
C TYR A 162 -4.85 -6.55 -6.36
N LEU A 163 -4.48 -7.32 -5.32
CA LEU A 163 -4.93 -8.70 -5.16
C LEU A 163 -6.46 -8.81 -5.11
N PHE A 164 -7.12 -7.93 -4.36
CA PHE A 164 -8.57 -7.87 -4.30
C PHE A 164 -9.20 -7.56 -5.67
N ALA A 165 -8.68 -6.56 -6.38
CA ALA A 165 -9.16 -6.21 -7.72
C ALA A 165 -8.99 -7.39 -8.69
N ALA A 166 -7.83 -8.05 -8.69
CA ALA A 166 -7.54 -9.22 -9.52
C ALA A 166 -8.45 -10.42 -9.21
N LYS A 167 -8.87 -10.59 -7.96
CA LYS A 167 -9.76 -11.68 -7.52
C LYS A 167 -11.24 -11.40 -7.81
N SER A 168 -11.66 -10.14 -7.74
CA SER A 168 -13.08 -9.75 -7.79
C SER A 168 -13.61 -9.47 -9.19
N THR A 169 -12.74 -9.21 -10.17
CA THR A 169 -13.19 -8.81 -11.51
C THR A 169 -12.25 -9.22 -12.63
N SER A 170 -12.61 -8.92 -13.88
CA SER A 170 -11.77 -9.24 -15.04
C SER A 170 -10.54 -8.33 -15.11
N TRP A 171 -9.43 -8.83 -15.65
CA TRP A 171 -8.19 -8.07 -15.84
C TRP A 171 -8.38 -6.75 -16.61
N MET A 172 -9.34 -6.68 -17.53
CA MET A 172 -9.68 -5.45 -18.24
C MET A 172 -10.28 -4.38 -17.30
N LYS A 173 -11.19 -4.78 -16.40
CA LYS A 173 -11.76 -3.88 -15.38
C LYS A 173 -10.73 -3.48 -14.35
N VAL A 174 -9.83 -4.40 -13.96
CA VAL A 174 -8.69 -4.07 -13.10
C VAL A 174 -7.82 -3.01 -13.78
N LYS A 175 -7.41 -3.22 -15.03
CA LYS A 175 -6.59 -2.27 -15.78
C LYS A 175 -7.26 -0.88 -15.80
N GLN A 176 -8.54 -0.83 -16.11
CA GLN A 176 -9.32 0.42 -16.12
C GLN A 176 -9.34 1.11 -14.74
N ALA A 177 -9.42 0.36 -13.65
CA ALA A 177 -9.38 0.90 -12.28
C ALA A 177 -8.00 1.47 -11.87
N TYR A 178 -6.96 1.16 -12.63
CA TYR A 178 -5.59 1.65 -12.41
C TYR A 178 -5.10 2.65 -13.47
N ASP A 179 -5.87 2.86 -14.54
CA ASP A 179 -5.65 3.97 -15.48
C ASP A 179 -5.86 5.31 -14.73
N MET A 180 -4.97 6.29 -14.92
CA MET A 180 -5.02 7.56 -14.18
C MET A 180 -5.70 8.68 -14.96
N SER A 181 -5.47 8.68 -16.26
CA SER A 181 -6.05 9.62 -17.22
C SER A 181 -6.10 8.94 -18.59
N PRO A 182 -6.84 9.50 -19.57
CA PRO A 182 -6.85 8.97 -20.94
C PRO A 182 -5.45 8.89 -21.57
N GLN A 183 -4.50 9.71 -21.10
CA GLN A 183 -3.12 9.76 -21.59
C GLN A 183 -2.17 8.87 -20.77
N GLU A 184 -2.44 8.68 -19.47
CA GLU A 184 -1.63 7.87 -18.56
C GLU A 184 -2.33 6.53 -18.25
N THR A 185 -2.58 5.75 -19.29
CA THR A 185 -3.11 4.39 -19.15
C THR A 185 -2.01 3.42 -18.75
N VAL A 186 -2.35 2.42 -17.93
CA VAL A 186 -1.46 1.32 -17.56
C VAL A 186 -1.07 0.55 -18.82
N PRO A 187 0.22 0.38 -19.15
CA PRO A 187 0.61 -0.26 -20.41
C PRO A 187 0.35 -1.78 -20.40
N PHE A 188 0.54 -2.42 -19.24
CA PHE A 188 0.25 -3.84 -19.01
C PHE A 188 0.06 -4.08 -17.52
N LEU A 189 -0.58 -5.19 -17.17
CA LEU A 189 -0.70 -5.65 -15.79
C LEU A 189 0.22 -6.85 -15.58
N LYS A 190 0.76 -6.99 -14.37
CA LYS A 190 1.60 -8.12 -13.98
C LYS A 190 1.11 -8.69 -12.64
N PRO A 191 0.96 -10.02 -12.51
CA PRO A 191 0.74 -10.64 -11.20
C PRO A 191 1.80 -10.17 -10.20
N LEU A 192 1.41 -9.97 -8.94
CA LEU A 192 2.38 -9.60 -7.90
C LEU A 192 3.48 -10.66 -7.80
N VAL A 193 4.71 -10.17 -7.65
CA VAL A 193 5.90 -10.99 -7.44
C VAL A 193 6.22 -11.00 -5.93
N ASP A 194 6.84 -12.09 -5.47
CA ASP A 194 7.29 -12.29 -4.09
C ASP A 194 6.18 -12.14 -3.03
N VAL A 195 4.95 -12.54 -3.39
CA VAL A 195 3.82 -12.53 -2.44
C VAL A 195 4.04 -13.63 -1.40
N SER A 196 4.16 -13.23 -0.14
CA SER A 196 4.25 -14.19 0.96
C SER A 196 2.88 -14.78 1.30
N GLU A 197 2.86 -15.99 1.86
CA GLU A 197 1.62 -16.61 2.35
C GLU A 197 0.91 -15.72 3.39
N VAL A 198 1.69 -15.02 4.23
CA VAL A 198 1.17 -14.06 5.22
C VAL A 198 0.45 -12.90 4.53
N GLU A 199 0.99 -12.39 3.42
CA GLU A 199 0.36 -11.33 2.63
C GLU A 199 -0.94 -11.80 1.98
N ILE A 200 -0.97 -13.02 1.44
CA ILE A 200 -2.19 -13.62 0.87
C ILE A 200 -3.26 -13.73 1.95
N GLN A 201 -2.93 -14.34 3.09
CA GLN A 201 -3.88 -14.52 4.21
C GLN A 201 -4.40 -13.18 4.74
N ALA A 202 -3.53 -12.16 4.84
CA ALA A 202 -3.95 -10.82 5.21
C ALA A 202 -4.91 -10.21 4.18
N ALA A 203 -4.62 -10.36 2.89
CA ALA A 203 -5.50 -9.90 1.81
C ALA A 203 -6.86 -10.62 1.83
N GLU A 204 -6.87 -11.94 2.04
CA GLU A 204 -8.10 -12.74 2.11
C GLU A 204 -8.94 -12.43 3.35
N SER A 205 -8.30 -12.16 4.48
CA SER A 205 -8.99 -11.75 5.71
C SER A 205 -9.65 -10.38 5.52
N SER A 206 -8.92 -9.38 5.02
CA SER A 206 -9.47 -8.06 4.70
C SER A 206 -10.58 -8.13 3.65
N TRP A 207 -10.43 -9.00 2.65
CA TRP A 207 -11.47 -9.22 1.65
C TRP A 207 -12.73 -9.81 2.27
N SER A 208 -12.57 -10.80 3.15
CA SER A 208 -13.70 -11.44 3.83
C SER A 208 -14.46 -10.42 4.67
N GLU A 209 -13.78 -9.55 5.42
CA GLU A 209 -14.40 -8.45 6.18
C GLU A 209 -15.21 -7.51 5.27
N TRP A 210 -14.67 -7.18 4.09
CA TRP A 210 -15.37 -6.34 3.13
C TRP A 210 -16.62 -7.00 2.53
N LEU A 211 -16.56 -8.30 2.23
CA LEU A 211 -17.74 -9.06 1.80
C LEU A 211 -18.78 -9.14 2.92
N ALA A 212 -18.35 -9.32 4.16
CA ALA A 212 -19.27 -9.27 5.31
C ALA A 212 -19.94 -7.90 5.43
N MET A 213 -19.24 -6.80 5.14
CA MET A 213 -19.86 -5.47 5.04
C MET A 213 -20.90 -5.40 3.91
N GLN A 214 -20.61 -5.97 2.74
CA GLN A 214 -21.55 -6.01 1.61
C GLN A 214 -22.85 -6.77 1.98
N ASP A 215 -22.72 -7.88 2.71
CA ASP A 215 -23.84 -8.73 3.13
C ASP A 215 -24.47 -8.29 4.47
N TRP A 216 -24.05 -7.13 4.99
CA TRP A 216 -24.50 -6.55 6.27
C TRP A 216 -24.30 -7.50 7.46
N MET A 217 -23.32 -8.40 7.33
CA MET A 217 -22.83 -9.30 8.37
C MET A 217 -21.81 -8.58 9.26
N LEU A 218 -22.28 -7.52 9.91
CA LEU A 218 -21.47 -6.68 10.81
C LEU A 218 -21.94 -6.84 12.25
N GLY A 219 -21.03 -6.60 13.21
CA GLY A 219 -21.33 -6.63 14.64
C GLY A 219 -21.94 -7.97 15.07
N PRO A 220 -23.17 -8.02 15.64
CA PRO A 220 -23.80 -9.27 16.08
C PRO A 220 -24.02 -10.31 14.97
N ARG A 221 -23.93 -9.90 13.70
CA ARG A 221 -24.09 -10.78 12.52
C ARG A 221 -22.76 -11.18 11.89
N ALA A 222 -21.64 -10.73 12.44
CA ALA A 222 -20.33 -11.10 11.94
C ALA A 222 -20.08 -12.62 12.14
N PRO A 223 -19.48 -13.30 11.17
CA PRO A 223 -19.05 -14.68 11.34
C PRO A 223 -18.15 -14.84 12.57
N GLU A 224 -18.24 -15.97 13.27
CA GLU A 224 -17.41 -16.21 14.47
C GLU A 224 -15.91 -16.11 14.18
N THR A 225 -15.50 -16.42 12.95
CA THR A 225 -14.11 -16.26 12.48
C THR A 225 -13.62 -14.81 12.48
N MET A 226 -14.52 -13.81 12.46
CA MET A 226 -14.21 -12.38 12.58
C MET A 226 -14.33 -11.85 14.03
N ASN A 227 -14.98 -12.60 14.93
CA ASN A 227 -15.21 -12.19 16.31
C ASN A 227 -14.01 -12.41 17.25
N HIS A 228 -12.87 -12.91 16.75
CA HIS A 228 -11.72 -13.18 17.61
C HIS A 228 -10.87 -11.94 17.88
N SER A 229 -11.20 -11.19 18.94
CA SER A 229 -10.27 -10.69 19.99
C SER A 229 -10.88 -9.60 20.91
N PRO A 230 -10.45 -9.47 22.18
CA PRO A 230 -10.17 -10.49 23.20
C PRO A 230 -11.34 -10.58 24.20
N HIS A 231 -11.37 -11.67 24.94
CA HIS A 231 -12.33 -11.93 26.02
C HIS A 231 -12.32 -10.75 27.03
N VAL A 232 -13.35 -9.91 27.02
CA VAL A 232 -13.62 -8.99 28.13
C VAL A 232 -13.92 -9.88 29.34
N LYS A 233 -12.98 -9.94 30.27
CA LYS A 233 -13.15 -10.60 31.56
C LYS A 233 -14.27 -9.84 32.28
N ARG A 234 -15.47 -10.41 32.34
CA ARG A 234 -16.49 -9.93 33.29
C ARG A 234 -15.95 -10.19 34.68
N GLU A 235 -15.77 -9.14 35.47
CA GLU A 235 -15.59 -9.30 36.91
C GLU A 235 -16.85 -9.93 37.51
N PRO A 236 -16.71 -10.82 38.51
CA PRO A 236 -17.85 -11.29 39.28
C PRO A 236 -18.33 -10.16 40.20
N ASP A 237 -19.62 -9.85 40.12
CA ASP A 237 -20.32 -8.99 41.09
C ASP A 237 -20.21 -9.63 42.49
N GLU A 238 -19.78 -8.84 43.47
CA GLU A 238 -19.88 -9.12 44.92
C GLU A 238 -21.32 -8.99 45.43
#